data_AF-A0A1H3TT37-F1
#
_entry.id   AF-A0A1H3TT37-F1
#
_cell.length_a   1.000
_cell.length_b   1.000
_cell.length_c   1.000
_cell.angle_alpha   90.00
_cell.angle_beta   90.00
_cell.angle_gamma   90.00
#
_symmetry.space_group_name_H-M   'P 1'
#
loop_
_entity.id
_entity.type
_entity.pdbx_description
1 polymer ?
#
loop_
_entity_poly.entity_id
_entity_poly.type
_entity_poly.pdbx_seq_one_letter_code
_entity_poly.pdbx_strand_id
1 'polypeptide(L)'
;MTAARRRWLATVLALVAAATVAVLPPGAGYAAPKPSPTPAAPREKAVPLLGDVLESTGRQYAKAKAVLDKSRQRQLKLGLQLQAAEAKVKDLQPQVSEFATETYRTGRLTPMVAMLNASDQGGFLEKATVLERLNQYNSSKLNELVTAEEQVAGAKAAIDAEVAAQKAAANSMAKQKAAAERELDKVGDLAVGVGLDPTNVVATSPKARPAPRSADGGWPDESCSVQDDTTSGCVTPRTMHAYKEVKRAGFNRFVGCFRSGGPFEHPKGRACDWSLLKSGFARAANSDQERYGNNLAAFLIRNADALGILYVIWYKRIWFPATGWKSYSGESDHTDHVHMSML
;
A
#
# COMPACT_ATOMS: atom_id res chain seq x y z
N MET A 1 7.99 52.09 -56.76
CA MET A 1 7.06 52.61 -55.72
C MET A 1 7.12 51.63 -54.55
N THR A 2 8.11 51.78 -53.66
CA THR A 2 8.00 52.29 -52.27
C THR A 2 7.19 51.37 -51.34
N ALA A 3 7.82 50.47 -50.57
CA ALA A 3 8.49 50.65 -49.24
C ALA A 3 7.56 50.16 -48.11
N ALA A 4 7.82 49.03 -47.40
CA ALA A 4 8.85 48.71 -46.39
C ALA A 4 8.47 49.12 -44.95
N ARG A 5 8.59 48.15 -44.00
CA ARG A 5 9.03 48.21 -42.57
C ARG A 5 8.23 47.23 -41.68
N ARG A 6 8.78 46.48 -40.71
CA ARG A 6 10.15 46.22 -40.22
C ARG A 6 10.08 45.06 -39.19
N ARG A 7 11.12 44.22 -39.14
CA ARG A 7 11.45 43.29 -38.03
C ARG A 7 12.18 44.03 -36.88
N TRP A 8 12.91 43.28 -36.04
CA TRP A 8 13.85 43.66 -34.94
C TRP A 8 13.16 43.71 -33.56
N LEU A 9 13.63 43.13 -32.45
CA LEU A 9 14.91 42.52 -32.04
C LEU A 9 14.77 41.81 -30.68
N ALA A 10 15.68 40.88 -30.41
CA ALA A 10 15.94 40.30 -29.09
C ALA A 10 16.84 41.22 -28.23
N THR A 11 16.70 41.12 -26.90
CA THR A 11 17.77 41.44 -25.93
C THR A 11 17.64 40.58 -24.67
N VAL A 12 18.77 40.00 -24.28
CA VAL A 12 19.08 39.34 -23.01
C VAL A 12 19.77 40.37 -22.10
N LEU A 13 19.46 40.42 -20.80
CA LEU A 13 20.45 40.37 -19.71
C LEU A 13 19.78 40.48 -18.32
N ALA A 14 20.32 39.72 -17.37
CA ALA A 14 19.99 39.66 -15.96
C ALA A 14 20.57 40.85 -15.16
N LEU A 15 20.03 41.12 -13.97
CA LEU A 15 20.78 41.35 -12.71
C LEU A 15 19.86 41.49 -11.48
N VAL A 16 20.15 40.60 -10.52
CA VAL A 16 20.07 40.63 -9.05
C VAL A 16 19.62 41.94 -8.37
N ALA A 17 18.65 41.83 -7.46
CA ALA A 17 18.59 42.62 -6.22
C ALA A 17 18.02 41.77 -5.08
N ALA A 18 18.83 41.60 -4.03
CA ALA A 18 18.52 40.88 -2.80
C ALA A 18 17.61 41.72 -1.88
N ALA A 19 16.69 41.06 -1.18
CA ALA A 19 16.00 41.64 -0.02
C ALA A 19 16.17 40.71 1.18
N THR A 20 16.89 41.22 2.16
CA THR A 20 17.21 40.67 3.47
C THR A 20 15.99 40.67 4.39
N VAL A 21 15.67 39.52 5.01
CA VAL A 21 14.83 39.47 6.21
C VAL A 21 15.69 38.97 7.37
N ALA A 22 15.75 39.80 8.40
CA ALA A 22 16.59 39.67 9.57
C ALA A 22 16.17 38.51 10.49
N VAL A 23 17.18 37.78 10.98
CA VAL A 23 17.08 36.82 12.08
C VAL A 23 17.15 37.59 13.40
N LEU A 24 16.11 37.46 14.24
CA LEU A 24 16.15 37.85 15.65
C LEU A 24 16.53 36.63 16.51
N PRO A 25 17.49 36.74 17.46
CA PRO A 25 17.79 35.69 18.41
C PRO A 25 16.77 35.67 19.57
N PRO A 26 16.29 34.51 20.04
CA PRO A 26 15.59 34.43 21.33
C PRO A 26 16.59 34.62 22.48
N GLY A 27 16.21 35.47 23.42
CA GLY A 27 17.04 35.92 24.54
C GLY A 27 17.42 34.84 25.55
N ALA A 28 18.50 35.13 26.28
CA ALA A 28 19.03 34.33 27.37
C ALA A 28 18.04 34.29 28.55
N GLY A 29 17.44 33.13 28.79
CA GLY A 29 16.81 32.78 30.06
C GLY A 29 17.85 32.18 31.00
N TYR A 30 18.01 32.77 32.18
CA TYR A 30 18.81 32.22 33.28
C TYR A 30 18.24 30.87 33.74
N ALA A 31 19.05 29.81 33.71
CA ALA A 31 18.73 28.52 34.31
C ALA A 31 19.66 28.26 35.50
N ALA A 32 19.07 28.02 36.68
CA ALA A 32 19.78 27.59 37.88
C ALA A 32 20.43 26.20 37.67
N PRO A 33 21.62 25.92 38.26
CA PRO A 33 22.34 24.68 38.02
C PRO A 33 21.67 23.49 38.73
N LYS A 34 21.33 22.44 37.99
CA LYS A 34 21.02 21.12 38.54
C LYS A 34 22.32 20.28 38.60
N PRO A 35 22.51 19.45 39.64
CA PRO A 35 23.77 18.77 39.91
C PRO A 35 24.14 17.73 38.84
N SER A 36 25.44 17.64 38.58
CA SER A 36 26.10 16.84 37.54
C SER A 36 25.77 15.36 37.58
N PRO A 37 25.58 14.69 36.42
CA PRO A 37 25.52 13.23 36.36
C PRO A 37 26.92 12.62 36.44
N THR A 38 27.06 11.58 37.24
CA THR A 38 28.21 10.68 37.34
C THR A 38 28.59 10.12 35.97
N PRO A 39 29.88 9.82 35.68
CA PRO A 39 30.32 9.45 34.34
C PRO A 39 29.75 8.07 33.95
N ALA A 40 28.82 8.05 32.99
CA ALA A 40 28.45 6.83 32.31
C ALA A 40 29.62 6.36 31.43
N ALA A 41 29.85 5.06 31.43
CA ALA A 41 30.84 4.36 30.60
C ALA A 41 30.73 4.79 29.11
N PRO A 42 31.83 4.69 28.33
CA PRO A 42 31.89 5.22 26.98
C PRO A 42 30.78 4.61 26.11
N ARG A 43 29.90 5.46 25.57
CA ARG A 43 28.98 5.08 24.50
C ARG A 43 29.82 4.72 23.29
N GLU A 44 29.97 3.42 23.06
CA GLU A 44 30.40 2.90 21.78
C GLU A 44 29.48 3.46 20.69
N LYS A 45 30.11 3.87 19.58
CA LYS A 45 29.48 4.63 18.49
C LYS A 45 28.18 3.96 18.07
N ALA A 46 27.07 4.67 18.26
CA ALA A 46 25.74 4.26 17.82
C ALA A 46 25.70 4.17 16.29
N VAL A 47 26.04 2.98 15.78
CA VAL A 47 25.44 2.45 14.56
C VAL A 47 23.93 2.55 14.78
N PRO A 48 23.11 3.13 13.87
CA PRO A 48 21.67 3.04 14.01
C PRO A 48 21.33 1.57 14.26
N LEU A 49 20.70 1.29 15.41
CA LEU A 49 20.44 -0.07 15.86
C LEU A 49 19.75 -0.78 14.70
N LEU A 50 20.27 -1.93 14.29
CA LEU A 50 19.73 -2.73 13.19
C LEU A 50 18.18 -2.81 13.20
N GLY A 51 17.57 -2.84 14.39
CA GLY A 51 16.13 -2.78 14.59
C GLY A 51 15.46 -1.55 13.98
N ASP A 52 16.04 -0.35 14.10
CA ASP A 52 15.45 0.90 13.58
C ASP A 52 15.54 0.97 12.04
N VAL A 53 16.62 0.44 11.46
CA VAL A 53 16.77 0.34 9.98
C VAL A 53 15.79 -0.69 9.42
N LEU A 54 15.67 -1.85 10.07
CA LEU A 54 14.70 -2.87 9.68
C LEU A 54 13.27 -2.38 9.86
N GLU A 55 12.97 -1.66 10.94
CA GLU A 55 11.67 -1.05 11.18
C GLU A 55 11.31 -0.05 10.08
N SER A 56 12.18 0.93 9.82
CA SER A 56 11.93 1.95 8.80
C SER A 56 11.78 1.34 7.41
N THR A 57 12.60 0.34 7.07
CA THR A 57 12.50 -0.41 5.80
C THR A 57 11.20 -1.21 5.73
N GLY A 58 10.80 -1.85 6.83
CA GLY A 58 9.55 -2.60 6.96
C GLY A 58 8.31 -1.71 6.79
N ARG A 59 8.29 -0.53 7.43
CA ARG A 59 7.21 0.46 7.29
C ARG A 59 7.09 0.93 5.83
N GLN A 60 8.21 1.27 5.20
CA GLN A 60 8.24 1.70 3.79
C GLN A 60 7.75 0.60 2.84
N TYR A 61 8.18 -0.64 3.06
CA TYR A 61 7.73 -1.80 2.29
C TYR A 61 6.23 -2.03 2.45
N ALA A 62 5.71 -2.00 3.68
CA ALA A 62 4.29 -2.17 3.96
C ALA A 62 3.43 -1.08 3.29
N LYS A 63 3.90 0.17 3.31
CA LYS A 63 3.23 1.29 2.60
C LYS A 63 3.24 1.10 1.10
N ALA A 64 4.39 0.75 0.50
CA ALA A 64 4.50 0.51 -0.93
C ALA A 64 3.61 -0.65 -1.38
N LYS A 65 3.54 -1.72 -0.59
CA LYS A 65 2.63 -2.85 -0.82
C LYS A 65 1.16 -2.42 -0.78
N ALA A 66 0.76 -1.60 0.19
CA ALA A 66 -0.62 -1.09 0.28
C ALA A 66 -1.01 -0.25 -0.95
N VAL A 67 -0.10 0.60 -1.44
CA VAL A 67 -0.29 1.36 -2.68
C VAL A 67 -0.47 0.43 -3.88
N LEU A 68 0.38 -0.59 -4.00
CA LEU A 68 0.30 -1.58 -5.08
C LEU A 68 -1.04 -2.32 -5.07
N ASP A 69 -1.48 -2.81 -3.91
CA ASP A 69 -2.72 -3.57 -3.77
C ASP A 69 -3.94 -2.67 -4.06
N LYS A 70 -3.96 -1.42 -3.58
CA LYS A 70 -5.01 -0.45 -3.90
C LYS A 70 -5.06 -0.11 -5.39
N SER A 71 -3.90 0.07 -6.02
CA SER A 71 -3.78 0.36 -7.44
C SER A 71 -4.32 -0.79 -8.30
N ARG A 72 -4.00 -2.05 -7.94
CA ARG A 72 -4.56 -3.24 -8.61
C ARG A 72 -6.08 -3.30 -8.51
N GLN A 73 -6.64 -3.00 -7.35
CA GLN A 73 -8.11 -2.96 -7.17
C GLN A 73 -8.76 -1.87 -8.03
N ARG A 74 -8.12 -0.70 -8.17
CA ARG A 74 -8.59 0.37 -9.05
C ARG A 74 -8.48 -0.02 -10.53
N GLN A 75 -7.37 -0.62 -10.93
CA GLN A 75 -7.16 -1.10 -12.29
C GLN A 75 -8.25 -2.12 -12.69
N LEU A 76 -8.62 -3.05 -11.80
CA LEU A 76 -9.72 -3.99 -12.05
C LEU A 76 -11.05 -3.27 -12.27
N LYS A 77 -11.38 -2.27 -11.44
CA LYS A 77 -12.61 -1.48 -11.60
C LYS A 77 -12.62 -0.69 -12.91
N LEU A 78 -11.50 -0.05 -13.26
CA LEU A 78 -11.34 0.67 -14.52
C LEU A 78 -11.44 -0.26 -15.71
N GLY A 79 -10.91 -1.49 -15.61
CA GLY A 79 -11.03 -2.52 -16.65
C GLY A 79 -12.49 -2.90 -16.94
N LEU A 80 -13.31 -3.04 -15.89
CA LEU A 80 -14.75 -3.28 -16.05
C LEU A 80 -15.47 -2.07 -16.69
N GLN A 81 -15.11 -0.84 -16.30
CA GLN A 81 -15.66 0.38 -16.91
C GLN A 81 -15.28 0.49 -18.39
N LEU A 82 -14.03 0.18 -18.72
CA LEU A 82 -13.54 0.18 -20.09
C LEU A 82 -14.32 -0.83 -20.94
N GLN A 83 -14.50 -2.06 -20.47
CA GLN A 83 -15.28 -3.08 -21.19
C GLN A 83 -16.73 -2.62 -21.42
N ALA A 84 -17.36 -2.02 -20.42
CA ALA A 84 -18.73 -1.50 -20.54
C ALA A 84 -18.81 -0.34 -21.55
N ALA A 85 -17.84 0.57 -21.56
CA ALA A 85 -17.79 1.68 -22.50
C ALA A 85 -17.51 1.20 -23.94
N GLU A 86 -16.58 0.26 -24.14
CA GLU A 86 -16.30 -0.34 -25.45
C GLU A 86 -17.52 -1.10 -26.01
N ALA A 87 -18.28 -1.78 -25.14
CA ALA A 87 -19.53 -2.42 -25.55
C ALA A 87 -20.58 -1.40 -26.03
N LYS A 88 -20.70 -0.24 -25.37
CA LYS A 88 -21.59 0.85 -25.82
C LYS A 88 -21.16 1.45 -27.15
N VAL A 89 -19.86 1.71 -27.34
CA VAL A 89 -19.33 2.18 -28.63
C VAL A 89 -19.70 1.20 -29.73
N LYS A 90 -19.48 -0.10 -29.50
CA LYS A 90 -19.82 -1.15 -30.46
C LYS A 90 -21.31 -1.20 -30.83
N ASP A 91 -22.20 -0.91 -29.88
CA ASP A 91 -23.65 -0.89 -30.11
C ASP A 91 -24.14 0.37 -30.82
N LEU A 92 -23.60 1.54 -30.43
CA LEU A 92 -24.04 2.85 -30.92
C LEU A 92 -23.43 3.19 -32.29
N GLN A 93 -22.23 2.71 -32.57
CA GLN A 93 -21.50 3.08 -33.79
C GLN A 93 -22.23 2.67 -35.09
N PRO A 94 -22.83 1.47 -35.21
CA PRO A 94 -23.68 1.13 -36.36
C PRO A 94 -24.90 2.05 -36.49
N GLN A 95 -25.58 2.37 -35.39
CA GLN A 95 -26.79 3.21 -35.39
C GLN A 95 -26.49 4.64 -35.88
N VAL A 96 -25.38 5.23 -35.40
CA VAL A 96 -24.92 6.55 -35.84
C VAL A 96 -24.45 6.51 -37.30
N SER A 97 -23.78 5.42 -37.72
CA SER A 97 -23.31 5.25 -39.10
C SER A 97 -24.45 5.11 -40.11
N GLU A 98 -25.54 4.44 -39.75
CA GLU A 98 -26.75 4.33 -40.57
C GLU A 98 -27.38 5.70 -40.78
N PHE A 99 -27.59 6.47 -39.70
CA PHE A 99 -28.11 7.84 -39.79
C PHE A 99 -27.23 8.75 -40.65
N ALA A 100 -25.90 8.67 -40.47
CA ALA A 100 -24.95 9.46 -41.26
C ALA A 100 -25.00 9.07 -42.76
N THR A 101 -25.12 7.78 -43.06
CA THR A 101 -25.21 7.26 -44.43
C THR A 101 -26.50 7.71 -45.12
N GLU A 102 -27.64 7.61 -44.44
CA GLU A 102 -28.92 8.04 -44.99
C GLU A 102 -28.94 9.55 -45.21
N THR A 103 -28.46 10.35 -44.26
CA THR A 103 -28.33 11.81 -44.42
C THR A 103 -27.42 12.18 -45.61
N TYR A 104 -26.36 11.40 -45.85
CA TYR A 104 -25.47 11.59 -46.99
C TYR A 104 -26.15 11.25 -48.32
N ARG A 105 -26.91 10.15 -48.38
CA ARG A 105 -27.62 9.70 -49.60
C ARG A 105 -28.81 10.58 -49.97
N THR A 106 -29.65 10.92 -49.01
CA THR A 106 -30.88 11.69 -49.28
C THR A 106 -30.62 13.18 -49.36
N GLY A 107 -29.49 13.67 -48.84
CA GLY A 107 -29.17 15.09 -48.79
C GLY A 107 -29.94 15.86 -47.70
N ARG A 108 -29.36 16.97 -47.23
CA ARG A 108 -29.85 17.74 -46.07
C ARG A 108 -31.19 18.46 -46.28
N LEU A 109 -31.62 18.66 -47.53
CA LEU A 109 -32.82 19.46 -47.86
C LEU A 109 -34.10 18.61 -47.96
N THR A 110 -33.98 17.28 -48.04
CA THR A 110 -35.10 16.37 -48.33
C THR A 110 -36.19 16.35 -47.27
N PRO A 111 -35.89 16.42 -45.95
CA PRO A 111 -36.94 16.57 -44.93
C PRO A 111 -37.73 17.88 -45.07
N MET A 112 -37.07 18.97 -45.47
CA MET A 112 -37.75 20.26 -45.72
C MET A 112 -38.65 20.19 -46.95
N VAL A 113 -38.20 19.53 -48.03
CA VAL A 113 -39.03 19.30 -49.22
C VAL A 113 -40.22 18.39 -48.92
N ALA A 114 -40.04 17.36 -48.07
CA ALA A 114 -41.13 16.48 -47.65
C ALA A 114 -42.19 17.17 -46.78
N MET A 115 -41.80 18.21 -46.03
CA MET A 115 -42.71 19.10 -45.30
C MET A 115 -43.43 20.07 -46.24
N LEU A 116 -42.76 20.63 -47.25
CA LEU A 116 -43.36 21.54 -48.24
C LEU A 116 -44.40 20.85 -49.13
N ASN A 117 -44.31 19.52 -49.30
CA ASN A 117 -45.30 18.71 -50.01
C ASN A 117 -46.49 18.26 -49.14
N ALA A 118 -46.71 18.83 -47.95
CA ALA A 118 -47.93 18.58 -47.17
C ALA A 118 -49.14 19.30 -47.80
N SER A 119 -50.24 18.56 -48.01
CA SER A 119 -51.44 19.05 -48.70
C SER A 119 -52.36 19.92 -47.82
N ASP A 120 -52.17 19.92 -46.49
CA ASP A 120 -52.95 20.70 -45.53
C ASP A 120 -52.12 21.09 -44.28
N GLN A 121 -52.66 22.00 -43.46
CA GLN A 121 -52.00 22.50 -42.24
C GLN A 121 -51.79 21.42 -41.17
N GLY A 122 -52.68 20.43 -41.07
CA GLY A 122 -52.60 19.35 -40.08
C GLY A 122 -51.44 18.39 -40.37
N GLY A 123 -51.32 17.95 -41.62
CA GLY A 123 -50.25 17.07 -42.09
C GLY A 123 -48.86 17.72 -42.07
N PHE A 124 -48.77 19.04 -42.18
CA PHE A 124 -47.52 19.76 -41.96
C PHE A 124 -47.05 19.65 -40.50
N LEU A 125 -47.93 19.94 -39.54
CA LEU A 125 -47.63 19.90 -38.11
C LEU A 125 -47.24 18.47 -37.66
N GLU A 126 -47.95 17.45 -38.13
CA GLU A 126 -47.63 16.06 -37.81
C GLU A 126 -46.22 15.68 -38.29
N LYS A 127 -45.90 15.95 -39.57
CA LYS A 127 -44.56 15.70 -40.13
C LYS A 127 -43.46 16.47 -39.38
N ALA A 128 -43.72 17.71 -38.99
CA ALA A 128 -42.77 18.52 -38.21
C ALA A 128 -42.48 17.91 -36.84
N THR A 129 -43.51 17.41 -36.13
CA THR A 129 -43.32 16.76 -34.82
C THR A 129 -42.56 15.43 -34.92
N VAL A 130 -42.80 14.65 -35.98
CA VAL A 130 -42.07 13.39 -36.23
C VAL A 130 -40.59 13.68 -36.51
N LEU A 131 -40.31 14.70 -37.35
CA LEU A 131 -38.94 15.10 -37.66
C LEU A 131 -38.19 15.60 -36.42
N GLU A 132 -38.84 16.41 -35.59
CA GLU A 132 -38.24 16.88 -34.34
C GLU A 132 -37.90 15.72 -33.40
N ARG A 133 -38.82 14.77 -33.23
CA ARG A 133 -38.59 13.58 -32.39
C ARG A 133 -37.43 12.72 -32.92
N LEU A 134 -37.32 12.57 -34.23
CA LEU A 134 -36.22 11.85 -34.88
C LEU A 134 -34.88 12.57 -34.68
N ASN A 135 -34.84 13.89 -34.83
CA ASN A 135 -33.63 14.69 -34.58
C ASN A 135 -33.18 14.61 -33.11
N GLN A 136 -34.12 14.66 -32.16
CA GLN A 136 -33.83 14.49 -30.74
C GLN A 136 -33.26 13.09 -30.45
N TYR A 137 -33.83 12.04 -31.05
CA TYR A 137 -33.33 10.67 -30.92
C TYR A 137 -31.90 10.52 -31.48
N ASN A 138 -31.65 11.02 -32.69
CA ASN A 138 -30.33 10.94 -33.33
C ASN A 138 -29.27 11.76 -32.57
N SER A 139 -29.65 12.94 -32.09
CA SER A 139 -28.76 13.76 -31.26
C SER A 139 -28.42 13.07 -29.93
N SER A 140 -29.39 12.40 -29.29
CA SER A 140 -29.14 11.59 -28.09
C SER A 140 -28.14 10.47 -28.38
N LYS A 141 -28.31 9.73 -29.49
CA LYS A 141 -27.43 8.63 -29.87
C LYS A 141 -26.00 9.08 -30.18
N LEU A 142 -25.86 10.20 -30.88
CA LEU A 142 -24.55 10.80 -31.13
C LEU A 142 -23.86 11.19 -29.81
N ASN A 143 -24.59 11.85 -28.90
CA ASN A 143 -24.06 12.25 -27.60
C ASN A 143 -23.68 11.05 -26.73
N GLU A 144 -24.50 9.98 -26.75
CA GLU A 144 -24.20 8.72 -26.07
C GLU A 144 -22.91 8.08 -26.61
N LEU A 145 -22.70 8.10 -27.94
CA LEU A 145 -21.50 7.56 -28.57
C LEU A 145 -20.26 8.38 -28.18
N VAL A 146 -20.31 9.70 -28.30
CA VAL A 146 -19.20 10.59 -27.91
C VAL A 146 -18.85 10.39 -26.44
N THR A 147 -19.84 10.34 -25.56
CA THR A 147 -19.63 10.09 -24.13
C THR A 147 -18.98 8.72 -23.89
N ALA A 148 -19.39 7.68 -24.64
CA ALA A 148 -18.80 6.35 -24.51
C ALA A 148 -17.34 6.33 -25.01
N GLU A 149 -17.02 7.00 -26.11
CA GLU A 149 -15.64 7.14 -26.61
C GLU A 149 -14.75 7.91 -25.63
N GLU A 150 -15.24 9.00 -25.04
CA GLU A 150 -14.56 9.73 -23.97
C GLU A 150 -14.31 8.86 -22.75
N GLN A 151 -15.30 8.04 -22.34
CA GLN A 151 -15.14 7.07 -21.26
C GLN A 151 -14.08 6.01 -21.56
N VAL A 152 -14.02 5.50 -22.80
CA VAL A 152 -12.97 4.57 -23.24
C VAL A 152 -11.59 5.22 -23.13
N ALA A 153 -11.42 6.44 -23.68
CA ALA A 153 -10.15 7.15 -23.65
C ALA A 153 -9.72 7.47 -22.21
N GLY A 154 -10.63 7.97 -21.38
CA GLY A 154 -10.39 8.28 -19.98
C GLY A 154 -10.05 7.03 -19.14
N ALA A 155 -10.77 5.92 -19.34
CA ALA A 155 -10.49 4.67 -18.64
C ALA A 155 -9.12 4.08 -19.04
N LYS A 156 -8.75 4.13 -20.33
CA LYS A 156 -7.41 3.71 -20.79
C LYS A 156 -6.30 4.54 -20.15
N ALA A 157 -6.41 5.87 -20.20
CA ALA A 157 -5.44 6.76 -19.57
C ALA A 157 -5.32 6.53 -18.05
N ALA A 158 -6.44 6.29 -17.36
CA ALA A 158 -6.45 5.97 -15.94
C ALA A 158 -5.82 4.60 -15.64
N ILE A 159 -6.05 3.58 -16.47
CA ILE A 159 -5.40 2.27 -16.36
C ILE A 159 -3.89 2.41 -16.53
N ASP A 160 -3.44 3.18 -17.53
CA ASP A 160 -2.00 3.42 -17.76
C ASP A 160 -1.33 4.12 -16.58
N ALA A 161 -2.02 5.10 -15.97
CA ALA A 161 -1.57 5.76 -14.76
C ALA A 161 -1.47 4.79 -13.57
N GLU A 162 -2.45 3.89 -13.39
CA GLU A 162 -2.39 2.85 -12.36
C GLU A 162 -1.23 1.88 -12.63
N VAL A 163 -0.99 1.43 -13.88
CA VAL A 163 0.15 0.58 -14.23
C VAL A 163 1.49 1.26 -13.91
N ALA A 164 1.63 2.56 -14.20
CA ALA A 164 2.82 3.33 -13.84
C ALA A 164 3.02 3.40 -12.31
N ALA A 165 1.93 3.61 -11.54
CA ALA A 165 1.97 3.59 -10.08
C ALA A 165 2.36 2.21 -9.53
N GLN A 166 1.85 1.12 -10.11
CA GLN A 166 2.23 -0.25 -9.73
C GLN A 166 3.72 -0.50 -9.97
N LYS A 167 4.26 -0.05 -11.11
CA LYS A 167 5.69 -0.17 -11.42
C LYS A 167 6.55 0.62 -10.44
N ALA A 168 6.15 1.84 -10.09
CA ALA A 168 6.85 2.65 -9.10
C ALA A 168 6.83 1.98 -7.71
N ALA A 169 5.68 1.45 -7.28
CA ALA A 169 5.55 0.73 -6.02
C ALA A 169 6.41 -0.55 -6.00
N ALA A 170 6.42 -1.33 -7.08
CA ALA A 170 7.24 -2.53 -7.21
C ALA A 170 8.75 -2.21 -7.15
N ASN A 171 9.18 -1.14 -7.82
CA ASN A 171 10.57 -0.67 -7.77
C ASN A 171 10.96 -0.21 -6.36
N SER A 172 10.06 0.47 -5.66
CA SER A 172 10.25 0.83 -4.25
C SER A 172 10.46 -0.45 -3.43
N MET A 173 9.52 -1.39 -3.50
CA MET A 173 9.58 -2.66 -2.76
C MET A 173 10.87 -3.44 -3.01
N ALA A 174 11.34 -3.48 -4.26
CA ALA A 174 12.61 -4.11 -4.61
C ALA A 174 13.82 -3.42 -3.94
N LYS A 175 13.84 -2.09 -3.86
CA LYS A 175 14.89 -1.34 -3.14
C LYS A 175 14.84 -1.61 -1.64
N GLN A 176 13.66 -1.63 -1.03
CA GLN A 176 13.52 -1.97 0.39
C GLN A 176 13.96 -3.41 0.68
N LYS A 177 13.61 -4.36 -0.20
CA LYS A 177 14.08 -5.75 -0.09
C LYS A 177 15.60 -5.82 -0.08
N ALA A 178 16.26 -5.17 -1.05
CA ALA A 178 17.73 -5.16 -1.14
C ALA A 178 18.41 -4.42 0.03
N ALA A 179 17.75 -3.42 0.64
CA ALA A 179 18.22 -2.77 1.85
C ALA A 179 18.10 -3.73 3.06
N ALA A 180 16.95 -4.38 3.23
CA ALA A 180 16.73 -5.36 4.29
C ALA A 180 17.71 -6.54 4.19
N GLU A 181 17.98 -7.07 2.99
CA GLU A 181 18.97 -8.15 2.79
C GLU A 181 20.36 -7.74 3.27
N ARG A 182 20.84 -6.54 2.90
CA ARG A 182 22.15 -6.03 3.34
C ARG A 182 22.27 -5.86 4.85
N GLU A 183 21.19 -5.48 5.52
CA GLU A 183 21.17 -5.37 6.97
C GLU A 183 21.11 -6.76 7.63
N LEU A 184 20.42 -7.72 7.01
CA LEU A 184 20.33 -9.09 7.53
C LEU A 184 21.62 -9.88 7.38
N ASP A 185 22.39 -9.63 6.32
CA ASP A 185 23.70 -10.27 6.15
C ASP A 185 24.65 -9.91 7.31
N LYS A 186 24.50 -8.71 7.92
CA LYS A 186 25.29 -8.31 9.11
C LYS A 186 24.97 -9.11 10.37
N VAL A 187 23.82 -9.79 10.42
CA VAL A 187 23.38 -10.62 11.55
C VAL A 187 23.16 -12.09 11.20
N GLY A 188 23.50 -12.47 9.98
CA GLY A 188 23.20 -13.77 9.38
C GLY A 188 24.43 -14.55 8.91
N ASP A 189 25.64 -14.15 9.30
CA ASP A 189 26.89 -14.73 8.81
C ASP A 189 27.31 -15.98 9.62
N LEU A 190 26.46 -17.00 9.59
CA LEU A 190 26.85 -18.40 9.80
C LEU A 190 25.84 -19.29 9.08
N ALA A 191 26.29 -19.95 8.01
CA ALA A 191 25.51 -20.95 7.30
C ALA A 191 25.29 -22.16 8.22
N VAL A 192 24.15 -22.23 8.91
CA VAL A 192 23.67 -23.45 9.55
C VAL A 192 22.39 -23.87 8.86
N GLY A 193 22.52 -24.88 7.99
CA GLY A 193 21.41 -25.57 7.37
C GLY A 193 20.62 -26.34 8.43
N VAL A 194 19.49 -25.79 8.84
CA VAL A 194 18.38 -26.57 9.38
C VAL A 194 17.12 -26.02 8.72
N GLY A 195 16.69 -26.71 7.66
CA GLY A 195 15.44 -26.42 6.98
C GLY A 195 14.28 -26.63 7.94
N LEU A 196 13.33 -25.69 7.92
CA LEU A 196 11.97 -26.01 8.36
C LEU A 196 11.53 -27.17 7.48
N ASP A 197 11.27 -28.33 8.06
CA ASP A 197 10.66 -29.44 7.34
C ASP A 197 9.28 -28.97 6.81
N PRO A 198 9.13 -28.74 5.50
CA PRO A 198 7.90 -28.21 4.93
C PRO A 198 6.72 -29.18 5.09
N THR A 199 6.99 -30.45 5.43
CA THR A 199 5.96 -31.49 5.58
C THR A 199 5.24 -31.44 6.92
N ASN A 200 5.71 -30.63 7.89
CA ASN A 200 5.16 -30.54 9.25
C ASN A 200 4.40 -29.23 9.55
N VAL A 201 4.01 -28.48 8.51
CA VAL A 201 3.26 -27.22 8.63
C VAL A 201 1.79 -27.44 8.26
N VAL A 202 0.86 -26.97 9.10
CA VAL A 202 -0.57 -26.98 8.78
C VAL A 202 -0.82 -26.10 7.54
N ALA A 203 -1.11 -26.75 6.41
CA ALA A 203 -1.39 -26.09 5.13
C ALA A 203 -2.56 -25.09 5.24
N THR A 204 -3.50 -25.31 6.17
CA THR A 204 -4.71 -24.51 6.38
C THR A 204 -4.73 -23.81 7.75
N SER A 205 -3.73 -22.98 8.03
CA SER A 205 -3.76 -22.04 9.15
C SER A 205 -4.84 -20.96 8.97
N PRO A 206 -5.64 -20.61 10.01
CA PRO A 206 -6.71 -19.61 9.95
C PRO A 206 -6.24 -18.23 9.48
N LYS A 207 -7.15 -17.46 8.87
CA LYS A 207 -6.91 -16.04 8.56
C LYS A 207 -7.16 -15.19 9.82
N ALA A 208 -6.23 -14.31 10.13
CA ALA A 208 -6.38 -13.27 11.13
C ALA A 208 -7.28 -12.15 10.60
N ARG A 209 -7.99 -11.50 11.50
CA ARG A 209 -8.68 -10.24 11.21
C ARG A 209 -7.63 -9.14 11.07
N PRO A 210 -7.68 -8.31 10.00
CA PRO A 210 -6.70 -7.24 9.83
C PRO A 210 -6.74 -6.24 10.98
N ALA A 211 -5.56 -5.82 11.44
CA ALA A 211 -5.42 -4.68 12.33
C ALA A 211 -5.75 -3.38 11.57
N PRO A 212 -6.21 -2.32 12.28
CA PRO A 212 -6.50 -1.03 11.67
C PRO A 212 -5.28 -0.44 10.95
N ARG A 213 -5.51 0.13 9.76
CA ARG A 213 -4.50 0.81 8.94
C ARG A 213 -4.75 2.31 8.86
N SER A 214 -3.68 3.05 8.61
CA SER A 214 -3.73 4.48 8.30
C SER A 214 -4.44 4.75 6.96
N ALA A 215 -4.91 5.99 6.75
CA ALA A 215 -5.61 6.38 5.53
C ALA A 215 -4.78 6.20 4.24
N ASP A 216 -3.44 6.27 4.37
CA ASP A 216 -2.49 6.03 3.28
C ASP A 216 -2.20 4.54 3.05
N GLY A 217 -2.85 3.64 3.79
CA GLY A 217 -2.67 2.20 3.74
C GLY A 217 -1.46 1.68 4.53
N GLY A 218 -0.70 2.58 5.16
CA GLY A 218 0.38 2.22 6.07
C GLY A 218 -0.12 1.78 7.44
N TRP A 219 0.83 1.55 8.35
CA TRP A 219 0.55 1.25 9.74
C TRP A 219 0.66 2.51 10.58
N PRO A 220 -0.29 2.79 11.49
CA PRO A 220 -0.19 3.93 12.39
C PRO A 220 1.00 3.76 13.34
N ASP A 221 1.59 4.87 13.77
CA ASP A 221 2.57 4.82 14.85
C ASP A 221 1.83 4.65 16.17
N GLU A 222 2.17 3.59 16.89
CA GLU A 222 1.52 3.21 18.13
C GLU A 222 2.55 3.13 19.26
N SER A 223 2.18 3.68 20.41
CA SER A 223 2.96 3.59 21.63
C SER A 223 2.42 2.52 22.57
N CYS A 224 3.29 2.08 23.48
CA CYS A 224 2.98 1.25 24.63
C CYS A 224 1.87 1.91 25.46
N SER A 225 0.63 1.43 25.33
CA SER A 225 -0.57 2.12 25.84
C SER A 225 -1.67 1.18 26.33
N VAL A 226 -1.59 -0.10 25.99
CA VAL A 226 -2.50 -1.14 26.47
C VAL A 226 -1.78 -1.97 27.51
N GLN A 227 -2.42 -2.25 28.63
CA GLN A 227 -1.83 -3.13 29.66
C GLN A 227 -1.48 -4.49 29.06
N ASP A 228 -0.28 -4.99 29.39
CA ASP A 228 0.14 -6.34 28.98
C ASP A 228 -0.40 -7.38 29.97
N ASP A 229 -1.34 -8.20 29.50
CA ASP A 229 -1.93 -9.30 30.29
C ASP A 229 -0.99 -10.53 30.38
N THR A 230 0.15 -10.52 29.69
CA THR A 230 1.07 -11.68 29.61
C THR A 230 2.26 -11.58 30.56
N THR A 231 2.73 -10.36 30.85
CA THR A 231 3.84 -10.10 31.79
C THR A 231 3.49 -8.92 32.72
N SER A 232 4.22 -7.81 32.60
CA SER A 232 4.02 -6.54 33.31
C SER A 232 4.21 -5.39 32.33
N GLY A 233 3.73 -4.19 32.63
CA GLY A 233 3.89 -3.03 31.74
C GLY A 233 2.80 -2.94 30.66
N CYS A 234 3.19 -2.56 29.44
CA CYS A 234 2.26 -2.30 28.36
C CYS A 234 2.72 -2.85 27.00
N VAL A 235 1.76 -2.97 26.09
CA VAL A 235 1.93 -3.30 24.68
C VAL A 235 1.24 -2.25 23.81
N THR A 236 1.55 -2.24 22.52
CA THR A 236 0.78 -1.43 21.56
C THR A 236 -0.60 -2.08 21.31
N PRO A 237 -1.60 -1.30 20.88
CA PRO A 237 -2.89 -1.83 20.44
C PRO A 237 -2.75 -2.95 19.39
N ARG A 238 -1.82 -2.82 18.45
CA ARG A 238 -1.57 -3.83 17.41
C ARG A 238 -0.94 -5.10 17.96
N THR A 239 0.01 -5.02 18.88
CA THR A 239 0.57 -6.20 19.55
C THR A 239 -0.53 -6.93 20.31
N MET A 240 -1.38 -6.21 21.05
CA MET A 240 -2.52 -6.80 21.75
C MET A 240 -3.54 -7.45 20.78
N HIS A 241 -3.80 -6.80 19.64
CA HIS A 241 -4.63 -7.38 18.58
C HIS A 241 -4.02 -8.66 18.02
N ALA A 242 -2.73 -8.66 17.68
CA ALA A 242 -2.02 -9.85 17.21
C ALA A 242 -2.04 -10.98 18.25
N TYR A 243 -1.82 -10.67 19.54
CA TYR A 243 -1.95 -11.62 20.63
C TYR A 243 -3.33 -12.30 20.66
N LYS A 244 -4.40 -11.51 20.60
CA LYS A 244 -5.78 -12.02 20.58
C LYS A 244 -6.05 -12.88 19.36
N GLU A 245 -5.54 -12.51 18.19
CA GLU A 245 -5.72 -13.28 16.95
C GLU A 245 -4.95 -14.59 16.96
N VAL A 246 -3.74 -14.62 17.54
CA VAL A 246 -2.96 -15.85 17.75
C VAL A 246 -3.68 -16.79 18.72
N LYS A 247 -4.20 -16.27 19.85
CA LYS A 247 -5.04 -17.06 20.77
C LYS A 247 -6.32 -17.58 20.10
N ARG A 248 -6.99 -16.73 19.31
CA ARG A 248 -8.19 -17.10 18.52
C ARG A 248 -7.91 -18.22 17.51
N ALA A 249 -6.70 -18.28 16.97
CA ALA A 249 -6.26 -19.35 16.08
C ALA A 249 -5.92 -20.66 16.81
N GLY A 250 -6.00 -20.70 18.15
CA GLY A 250 -5.79 -21.89 18.97
C GLY A 250 -4.40 -21.99 19.61
N PHE A 251 -3.52 -21.01 19.40
CA PHE A 251 -2.16 -21.01 19.96
C PHE A 251 -2.18 -20.47 21.39
N ASN A 252 -2.46 -21.36 22.35
CA ASN A 252 -2.79 -21.00 23.73
C ASN A 252 -1.66 -21.23 24.76
N ARG A 253 -0.43 -21.51 24.32
CA ARG A 253 0.72 -21.72 25.22
C ARG A 253 1.20 -20.41 25.87
N PHE A 254 2.16 -20.53 26.78
CA PHE A 254 2.73 -19.41 27.52
C PHE A 254 3.31 -18.37 26.55
N VAL A 255 3.17 -17.09 26.90
CA VAL A 255 3.68 -15.98 26.11
C VAL A 255 4.20 -14.91 27.05
N GLY A 256 5.23 -14.20 26.62
CA GLY A 256 5.62 -12.95 27.26
C GLY A 256 5.84 -11.86 26.22
N CYS A 257 5.13 -10.74 26.35
CA CYS A 257 5.20 -9.65 25.37
C CYS A 257 6.14 -8.53 25.83
N PHE A 258 5.88 -7.88 26.95
CA PHE A 258 6.69 -6.79 27.44
C PHE A 258 7.79 -7.26 28.40
N ARG A 259 8.95 -6.59 28.34
CA ARG A 259 9.96 -6.58 29.39
C ARG A 259 10.65 -5.21 29.42
N SER A 260 10.96 -4.71 30.61
CA SER A 260 11.65 -3.43 30.77
C SER A 260 13.14 -3.58 30.45
N GLY A 261 13.62 -2.81 29.46
CA GLY A 261 15.02 -2.80 29.05
C GLY A 261 15.38 -3.87 28.02
N GLY A 262 16.64 -3.85 27.59
CA GLY A 262 17.14 -4.63 26.46
C GLY A 262 16.92 -3.92 25.12
N PRO A 263 17.57 -4.41 24.04
CA PRO A 263 17.43 -3.83 22.72
C PRO A 263 16.06 -4.18 22.07
N PHE A 264 15.74 -3.48 20.98
CA PHE A 264 14.66 -3.81 20.04
C PHE A 264 13.22 -3.56 20.55
N GLU A 265 12.33 -4.56 20.39
CA GLU A 265 10.88 -4.35 20.27
C GLU A 265 10.08 -4.65 21.54
N HIS A 266 10.59 -5.49 22.44
CA HIS A 266 9.95 -5.78 23.72
C HIS A 266 9.73 -4.53 24.60
N PRO A 267 10.73 -3.66 24.87
CA PRO A 267 10.52 -2.48 25.71
C PRO A 267 9.62 -1.43 25.05
N LYS A 268 9.40 -1.53 23.73
CA LYS A 268 8.46 -0.69 22.98
C LYS A 268 7.01 -1.23 23.04
N GLY A 269 6.80 -2.42 23.62
CA GLY A 269 5.50 -3.09 23.61
C GLY A 269 5.12 -3.67 22.24
N ARG A 270 6.11 -3.92 21.37
CA ARG A 270 5.94 -4.33 19.97
C ARG A 270 6.42 -5.75 19.68
N ALA A 271 6.60 -6.59 20.69
CA ALA A 271 7.02 -7.97 20.52
C ALA A 271 6.31 -8.93 21.46
N CYS A 272 6.29 -10.21 21.08
CA CYS A 272 5.91 -11.31 21.95
C CYS A 272 6.74 -12.58 21.68
N ASP A 273 7.19 -13.20 22.76
CA ASP A 273 7.86 -14.51 22.78
C ASP A 273 6.83 -15.58 23.13
N TRP A 274 6.47 -16.41 22.15
CA TRP A 274 5.50 -17.49 22.32
C TRP A 274 6.19 -18.80 22.63
N SER A 275 6.06 -19.26 23.86
CA SER A 275 6.65 -20.50 24.33
C SER A 275 6.08 -21.73 23.66
N LEU A 276 6.91 -22.76 23.57
CA LEU A 276 6.49 -24.12 23.24
C LEU A 276 5.83 -24.83 24.42
N LEU A 277 5.77 -24.23 25.60
CA LEU A 277 5.27 -24.82 26.84
C LEU A 277 4.06 -24.08 27.39
N LYS A 278 3.30 -24.73 28.28
CA LYS A 278 2.20 -24.07 29.01
C LYS A 278 2.67 -23.05 30.06
N SER A 279 3.94 -23.10 30.45
CA SER A 279 4.59 -22.16 31.37
C SER A 279 6.10 -22.16 31.13
N GLY A 280 6.73 -20.99 31.27
CA GLY A 280 8.17 -20.81 31.08
C GLY A 280 8.63 -21.01 29.63
N PHE A 281 9.94 -21.03 29.43
CA PHE A 281 10.59 -21.23 28.14
C PHE A 281 11.59 -22.39 28.24
N ALA A 282 11.48 -23.35 27.32
CA ALA A 282 12.49 -24.38 27.13
C ALA A 282 12.39 -24.93 25.70
N ARG A 283 13.49 -25.53 25.24
CA ARG A 283 13.56 -26.19 23.93
C ARG A 283 12.50 -27.28 23.82
N ALA A 284 12.06 -27.54 22.59
CA ALA A 284 11.14 -28.62 22.33
C ALA A 284 11.72 -29.97 22.82
N ALA A 285 10.95 -30.68 23.62
CA ALA A 285 11.27 -32.01 24.13
C ALA A 285 10.55 -33.13 23.37
N ASN A 286 9.60 -32.78 22.48
CA ASN A 286 8.82 -33.74 21.70
C ASN A 286 8.24 -33.10 20.43
N SER A 287 7.71 -33.94 19.54
CA SER A 287 7.17 -33.55 18.24
C SER A 287 5.95 -32.64 18.31
N ASP A 288 5.13 -32.71 19.37
CA ASP A 288 4.01 -31.77 19.57
C ASP A 288 4.51 -30.33 19.80
N GLN A 289 5.59 -30.17 20.56
CA GLN A 289 6.22 -28.86 20.81
C GLN A 289 6.86 -28.28 19.54
N GLU A 290 7.59 -29.10 18.79
CA GLU A 290 8.17 -28.68 17.50
C GLU A 290 7.08 -28.30 16.49
N ARG A 291 6.05 -29.15 16.36
CA ARG A 291 4.90 -28.90 15.47
C ARG A 291 4.13 -27.66 15.88
N TYR A 292 3.97 -27.40 17.18
CA TYR A 292 3.35 -26.18 17.67
C TYR A 292 4.12 -24.93 17.22
N GLY A 293 5.44 -24.90 17.44
CA GLY A 293 6.30 -23.79 17.01
C GLY A 293 6.25 -23.54 15.49
N ASN A 294 6.38 -24.63 14.70
CA ASN A 294 6.30 -24.55 13.24
C ASN A 294 4.95 -23.99 12.75
N ASN A 295 3.84 -24.46 13.34
CA ASN A 295 2.49 -23.99 12.97
C ASN A 295 2.24 -22.55 13.38
N LEU A 296 2.76 -22.12 14.53
CA LEU A 296 2.65 -20.75 15.01
C LEU A 296 3.44 -19.79 14.11
N ALA A 297 4.70 -20.11 13.81
CA ALA A 297 5.51 -19.31 12.89
C ALA A 297 4.83 -19.21 11.51
N ALA A 298 4.27 -20.31 11.00
CA ALA A 298 3.53 -20.30 9.74
C ALA A 298 2.24 -19.45 9.79
N PHE A 299 1.49 -19.47 10.91
CA PHE A 299 0.33 -18.60 11.11
C PHE A 299 0.73 -17.12 11.06
N LEU A 300 1.78 -16.74 11.79
CA LEU A 300 2.27 -15.37 11.85
C LEU A 300 2.73 -14.88 10.48
N ILE A 301 3.49 -15.69 9.75
CA ILE A 301 3.97 -15.38 8.39
C ILE A 301 2.82 -15.19 7.42
N ARG A 302 1.86 -16.12 7.43
CA ARG A 302 0.68 -16.07 6.55
C ARG A 302 -0.16 -14.82 6.80
N ASN A 303 -0.23 -14.38 8.05
CA ASN A 303 -1.04 -13.26 8.49
C ASN A 303 -0.22 -11.98 8.71
N ALA A 304 1.04 -11.94 8.27
CA ALA A 304 1.96 -10.84 8.55
C ALA A 304 1.42 -9.49 8.08
N ASP A 305 0.83 -9.44 6.88
CA ASP A 305 0.22 -8.23 6.32
C ASP A 305 -1.11 -7.86 7.00
N ALA A 306 -1.85 -8.83 7.52
CA ALA A 306 -3.07 -8.55 8.27
C ALA A 306 -2.75 -8.02 9.68
N LEU A 307 -1.69 -8.53 10.30
CA LEU A 307 -1.33 -8.21 11.69
C LEU A 307 -0.34 -7.04 11.80
N GLY A 308 0.39 -6.72 10.74
CA GLY A 308 1.45 -5.71 10.76
C GLY A 308 2.74 -6.23 11.39
N ILE A 309 3.13 -7.46 11.04
CA ILE A 309 4.35 -8.10 11.51
C ILE A 309 5.56 -7.48 10.80
N LEU A 310 6.54 -7.05 11.59
CA LEU A 310 7.85 -6.60 11.13
C LEU A 310 8.75 -7.79 10.80
N TYR A 311 8.91 -8.73 11.75
CA TYR A 311 9.63 -9.98 11.54
C TYR A 311 9.15 -11.09 12.49
N VAL A 312 9.52 -12.33 12.15
CA VAL A 312 9.34 -13.53 13.00
C VAL A 312 10.70 -14.20 13.16
N ILE A 313 11.07 -14.60 14.37
CA ILE A 313 12.27 -15.43 14.62
C ILE A 313 11.81 -16.79 15.14
N TRP A 314 12.31 -17.85 14.53
CA TRP A 314 12.05 -19.21 14.95
C TRP A 314 13.22 -20.11 14.57
N TYR A 315 13.72 -20.88 15.53
CA TYR A 315 14.69 -21.95 15.33
C TYR A 315 15.94 -21.49 14.58
N LYS A 316 16.63 -20.45 15.12
CA LYS A 316 17.83 -19.85 14.52
C LYS A 316 17.63 -19.22 13.13
N ARG A 317 16.39 -18.87 12.79
CA ARG A 317 16.04 -18.22 11.53
C ARG A 317 15.18 -17.01 11.78
N ILE A 318 15.33 -16.00 10.94
CA ILE A 318 14.51 -14.79 10.95
C ILE A 318 13.79 -14.63 9.61
N TRP A 319 12.52 -14.27 9.65
CA TRP A 319 11.67 -14.05 8.49
C TRP A 319 11.23 -12.59 8.43
N PHE A 320 11.32 -11.98 7.24
CA PHE A 320 10.73 -10.67 6.95
C PHE A 320 9.74 -10.76 5.79
N PRO A 321 8.69 -9.91 5.77
CA PRO A 321 7.75 -9.82 4.66
C PRO A 321 8.38 -9.58 3.28
N ALA A 322 9.52 -8.90 3.22
CA ALA A 322 10.20 -8.56 1.97
C ALA A 322 11.17 -9.64 1.49
N THR A 323 11.88 -10.32 2.40
CA THR A 323 13.05 -11.15 2.07
C THR A 323 12.85 -12.63 2.34
N GLY A 324 11.82 -13.01 3.11
CA GLY A 324 11.61 -14.40 3.53
C GLY A 324 12.56 -14.81 4.65
N TRP A 325 12.80 -16.12 4.79
CA TRP A 325 13.66 -16.68 5.83
C TRP A 325 15.14 -16.47 5.53
N LYS A 326 15.89 -16.08 6.56
CA LYS A 326 17.36 -15.99 6.60
C LYS A 326 17.88 -16.65 7.88
N SER A 327 19.17 -16.98 7.89
CA SER A 327 19.86 -17.41 9.12
C SER A 327 19.84 -16.29 10.15
N TYR A 328 19.85 -16.65 11.44
CA TYR A 328 19.85 -15.71 12.54
C TYR A 328 20.85 -16.13 13.62
N SER A 329 21.72 -15.19 14.02
CA SER A 329 22.63 -15.33 15.15
C SER A 329 22.53 -14.12 16.08
N GLY A 330 21.62 -14.19 17.05
CA GLY A 330 21.49 -13.20 18.14
C GLY A 330 21.71 -13.83 19.50
N GLU A 331 21.51 -13.05 20.57
CA GLU A 331 21.72 -13.47 21.97
C GLU A 331 20.92 -14.72 22.35
N SER A 332 19.69 -14.83 21.85
CA SER A 332 18.83 -16.01 21.96
C SER A 332 18.84 -16.78 20.64
N ASP A 333 18.96 -18.10 20.67
CA ASP A 333 18.88 -18.92 19.46
C ASP A 333 17.44 -19.24 19.01
N HIS A 334 16.44 -18.80 19.79
CA HIS A 334 15.01 -18.95 19.52
C HIS A 334 14.58 -20.40 19.23
N THR A 335 15.20 -21.36 19.94
CA THR A 335 14.86 -22.79 19.85
C THR A 335 13.83 -23.22 20.89
N ASP A 336 13.44 -22.32 21.79
CA ASP A 336 12.50 -22.52 22.90
C ASP A 336 11.21 -21.67 22.80
N HIS A 337 11.14 -20.75 21.82
CA HIS A 337 9.96 -19.93 21.53
C HIS A 337 9.93 -19.41 20.09
N VAL A 338 8.74 -19.05 19.62
CA VAL A 338 8.54 -18.26 18.41
C VAL A 338 8.45 -16.79 18.81
N HIS A 339 9.39 -15.98 18.33
CA HIS A 339 9.36 -14.53 18.56
C HIS A 339 8.66 -13.82 17.39
N MET A 340 7.78 -12.88 17.72
CA MET A 340 7.18 -11.96 16.75
C MET A 340 7.47 -10.51 17.12
N SER A 341 7.74 -9.68 16.11
CA SER A 341 7.86 -8.22 16.25
C SER A 341 6.89 -7.51 15.32
N MET A 342 6.38 -6.36 15.77
CA MET A 342 5.34 -5.57 15.10
C MET A 342 5.92 -4.28 14.49
N LEU A 343 5.32 -3.85 13.37
CA LEU A 343 5.47 -2.49 12.82
C LEU A 343 4.81 -1.44 13.72
#